data_AF-A0A2E0X7U0-F1
#
_entry.id   AF-A0A2E0X7U0-F1
#
_cell.length_a   1.000
_cell.length_b   1.000
_cell.length_c   1.000
_cell.angle_alpha   90.00
_cell.angle_beta   90.00
_cell.angle_gamma   90.00
#
_symmetry.space_group_name_H-M   'P 1'
#
loop_
_entity.id
_entity.type
_entity.pdbx_description
1 polymer ?
#
loop_
_entity_poly.entity_id
_entity_poly.type
_entity_poly.pdbx_seq_one_letter_code
_entity_poly.pdbx_strand_id
1 'polypeptide(L)'
;MRQTFTFVDASKRELAGDNVCHGSVSRAEAVAFLTSHGSQSRGTPGRTSHPSRAASSASLLALIAMSRRVFSAEPIATDSVVTIADAEAHHLLHVLRVAAGDELTLFDGQGGEFAGAVAGKSRSTVDVQVGQRLPVDRELPFALTLATPLPKGDRTRWLVEKAVEMGVKRLVPLRTQRTEPSANKGSDKLQRYVIEASKQCGRNRLMEIAAPLMWPEWLETAAAERRWIAHPGGQSLAEMDLQRATSTALALGPEGGFTDAEVAEAATAGWTVVGLGARILRIETAAIALCAAATWR
;
A
#
# COMPACT_ATOMS: atom_id res chain seq x y z
N MET A 1 -2.28 -27.88 -63.80
CA MET A 1 -3.61 -28.50 -63.58
C MET A 1 -4.19 -27.85 -62.32
N ARG A 2 -4.75 -26.64 -62.38
CA ARG A 2 -6.19 -26.31 -62.49
C ARG A 2 -7.15 -27.30 -61.80
N GLN A 3 -7.78 -26.85 -60.71
CA GLN A 3 -9.23 -26.91 -60.40
C GLN A 3 -9.46 -26.04 -59.14
N THR A 4 -10.02 -24.83 -59.20
CA THR A 4 -11.40 -24.35 -59.47
C THR A 4 -12.31 -24.33 -58.22
N PHE A 5 -12.74 -23.10 -57.91
CA PHE A 5 -13.76 -22.56 -57.00
C PHE A 5 -15.04 -23.37 -56.73
N THR A 6 -15.66 -23.14 -55.56
CA THR A 6 -17.04 -22.62 -55.52
C THR A 6 -17.31 -21.76 -54.27
N PHE A 7 -17.72 -20.52 -54.53
CA PHE A 7 -18.47 -19.64 -53.63
C PHE A 7 -19.96 -19.92 -53.85
N VAL A 8 -20.79 -19.82 -52.80
CA VAL A 8 -22.22 -19.49 -52.95
C VAL A 8 -22.57 -18.45 -51.89
N ASP A 9 -22.97 -17.29 -52.39
CA ASP A 9 -23.67 -16.20 -51.71
C ASP A 9 -25.18 -16.33 -52.04
N ALA A 10 -26.06 -15.97 -51.10
CA ALA A 10 -27.37 -15.36 -51.40
C ALA A 10 -28.16 -15.06 -50.11
N SER A 11 -28.02 -13.82 -49.63
CA SER A 11 -29.09 -12.81 -49.48
C SER A 11 -30.49 -13.15 -48.89
N LYS A 12 -30.86 -12.33 -47.88
CA LYS A 12 -32.13 -11.57 -47.69
C LYS A 12 -33.43 -12.30 -47.26
N ARG A 13 -33.96 -11.98 -46.05
CA ARG A 13 -35.10 -11.06 -45.75
C ARG A 13 -35.65 -11.16 -44.30
N GLU A 14 -35.98 -9.98 -43.76
CA GLU A 14 -37.10 -9.57 -42.86
C GLU A 14 -37.29 -10.24 -41.48
N LEU A 15 -37.11 -9.52 -40.35
CA LEU A 15 -37.99 -8.54 -39.66
C LEU A 15 -39.09 -9.16 -38.78
N ALA A 16 -38.82 -9.22 -37.47
CA ALA A 16 -39.72 -9.04 -36.31
C ALA A 16 -38.81 -9.26 -35.07
N GLY A 17 -38.51 -8.29 -34.21
CA GLY A 17 -39.47 -7.59 -33.37
C GLY A 17 -39.48 -8.29 -32.01
N ASP A 18 -38.63 -7.86 -31.06
CA ASP A 18 -39.00 -7.77 -29.65
C ASP A 18 -37.94 -7.05 -28.81
N ASN A 19 -38.46 -6.09 -28.03
CA ASN A 19 -37.78 -5.18 -27.13
C ASN A 19 -37.14 -5.91 -25.94
N VAL A 20 -35.86 -5.64 -25.67
CA VAL A 20 -35.35 -5.60 -24.29
C VAL A 20 -34.43 -4.39 -24.13
N CYS A 21 -34.89 -3.43 -23.34
CA CYS A 21 -34.17 -2.24 -22.94
C CYS A 21 -33.03 -2.59 -21.98
N HIS A 22 -31.78 -2.37 -22.41
CA HIS A 22 -30.64 -2.15 -21.50
C HIS A 22 -30.02 -0.80 -21.83
N GLY A 23 -30.54 0.24 -21.16
CA GLY A 23 -29.93 1.56 -21.13
C GLY A 23 -28.65 1.51 -20.31
N SER A 24 -27.52 1.57 -20.99
CA SER A 24 -26.23 1.93 -20.42
C SER A 24 -26.27 3.39 -19.94
N VAL A 25 -26.33 3.62 -18.64
CA VAL A 25 -26.13 4.96 -18.08
C VAL A 25 -24.62 5.22 -18.01
N SER A 26 -24.18 6.08 -18.92
CA SER A 26 -22.85 6.67 -18.96
C SER A 26 -22.56 7.47 -17.68
N ARG A 27 -21.32 7.38 -17.22
CA ARG A 27 -20.77 7.86 -15.95
C ARG A 27 -20.55 9.39 -15.95
N ALA A 28 -21.55 10.17 -16.33
CA ALA A 28 -21.42 11.62 -16.52
C ALA A 28 -22.71 12.38 -16.15
N GLU A 29 -23.23 12.23 -14.94
CA GLU A 29 -24.34 13.07 -14.46
C GLU A 29 -24.44 13.02 -12.92
N ALA A 30 -23.44 13.56 -12.21
CA ALA A 30 -23.53 13.74 -10.76
C ALA A 30 -22.60 14.85 -10.22
N VAL A 31 -22.34 15.92 -10.97
CA VAL A 31 -21.75 17.16 -10.42
C VAL A 31 -22.24 18.36 -11.24
N ALA A 32 -23.52 18.71 -11.11
CA ALA A 32 -24.04 19.96 -11.68
C ALA A 32 -25.27 20.42 -10.91
N PHE A 33 -25.10 20.72 -9.62
CA PHE A 33 -26.08 21.54 -8.92
C PHE A 33 -25.37 22.26 -7.77
N LEU A 34 -25.03 23.53 -8.01
CA LEU A 34 -24.81 24.63 -7.06
C LEU A 34 -23.79 25.60 -7.68
N THR A 35 -24.27 26.49 -8.54
CA THR A 35 -23.86 27.90 -8.59
C THR A 35 -24.74 28.59 -9.62
N SER A 36 -25.83 29.21 -9.17
CA SER A 36 -26.50 30.27 -9.91
C SER A 36 -26.59 31.50 -9.02
N HIS A 37 -26.47 32.66 -9.68
CA HIS A 37 -26.69 34.04 -9.22
C HIS A 37 -25.44 34.82 -8.80
N GLY A 38 -25.00 35.71 -9.70
CA GLY A 38 -24.04 36.78 -9.45
C GLY A 38 -23.82 37.63 -10.70
N SER A 39 -24.59 38.70 -10.82
CA SER A 39 -24.74 39.61 -11.95
C SER A 39 -23.49 40.38 -12.38
N GLN A 40 -23.50 40.81 -13.66
CA GLN A 40 -22.56 41.70 -14.32
C GLN A 40 -22.33 43.03 -13.57
N SER A 41 -21.08 43.51 -13.51
CA SER A 41 -20.76 44.94 -13.68
C SER A 41 -19.35 45.13 -14.24
N ARG A 42 -19.20 46.12 -15.13
CA ARG A 42 -17.99 46.48 -15.89
C ARG A 42 -17.04 47.32 -15.03
N GLY A 43 -15.73 47.10 -15.14
CA GLY A 43 -14.69 48.00 -14.60
C GLY A 43 -13.27 47.51 -14.87
N THR A 44 -12.46 48.39 -15.46
CA THR A 44 -11.10 48.29 -16.04
C THR A 44 -9.96 47.79 -15.12
N PRO A 45 -8.77 47.43 -15.68
CA PRO A 45 -7.81 46.50 -15.07
C PRO A 45 -6.69 47.18 -14.28
N GLY A 46 -6.10 46.43 -13.34
CA GLY A 46 -4.76 46.73 -12.83
C GLY A 46 -4.53 46.43 -11.36
N ARG A 47 -4.31 45.15 -11.02
CA ARG A 47 -3.39 44.73 -9.94
C ARG A 47 -3.29 43.20 -9.91
N THR A 48 -2.09 42.69 -10.07
CA THR A 48 -1.75 41.28 -9.94
C THR A 48 -1.92 40.83 -8.49
N SER A 49 -3.06 40.21 -8.18
CA SER A 49 -3.26 39.42 -6.97
C SER A 49 -2.67 38.02 -7.18
N HIS A 50 -1.84 37.56 -6.24
CA HIS A 50 -1.33 36.19 -6.19
C HIS A 50 -2.47 35.15 -6.36
N PRO A 51 -2.26 34.06 -7.12
CA PRO A 51 -3.23 32.98 -7.15
C PRO A 51 -3.19 32.27 -5.79
N SER A 52 -4.27 32.46 -5.02
CA SER A 52 -4.65 31.56 -3.93
C SER A 52 -4.72 30.14 -4.50
N ARG A 53 -3.75 29.30 -4.12
CA ARG A 53 -3.81 27.85 -4.35
C ARG A 53 -4.95 27.31 -3.50
N ALA A 54 -6.15 27.28 -4.06
CA ALA A 54 -7.17 26.33 -3.64
C ALA A 54 -6.54 24.94 -3.79
N ALA A 55 -6.07 24.36 -2.67
CA ALA A 55 -5.84 22.93 -2.60
C ALA A 55 -7.14 22.27 -3.07
N SER A 56 -7.07 21.38 -4.06
CA SER A 56 -8.27 20.72 -4.58
C SER A 56 -9.03 20.13 -3.39
N SER A 57 -10.36 20.24 -3.38
CA SER A 57 -11.20 19.71 -2.30
C SER A 57 -10.87 18.24 -2.00
N ALA A 58 -10.42 17.48 -3.00
CA ALA A 58 -9.93 16.11 -2.86
C ALA A 58 -8.65 15.98 -2.00
N SER A 59 -7.71 16.93 -2.05
CA SER A 59 -6.49 16.92 -1.23
C SER A 59 -6.76 17.30 0.23
N LEU A 60 -7.71 18.20 0.49
CA LEU A 60 -8.15 18.54 1.84
C LEU A 60 -9.03 17.43 2.43
N LEU A 61 -9.93 16.83 1.64
CA LEU A 61 -10.69 15.64 2.01
C LEU A 61 -9.78 14.44 2.27
N ALA A 62 -8.74 14.23 1.47
CA ALA A 62 -7.73 13.21 1.75
C ALA A 62 -7.01 13.47 3.07
N LEU A 63 -6.61 14.72 3.34
CA LEU A 63 -5.96 15.11 4.60
C LEU A 63 -6.88 15.00 5.82
N ILE A 64 -8.18 15.27 5.67
CA ILE A 64 -9.22 15.08 6.70
C ILE A 64 -9.57 13.60 6.87
N ALA A 65 -9.53 12.80 5.79
CA ALA A 65 -9.71 11.35 5.83
C ALA A 65 -8.52 10.64 6.50
N MET A 66 -7.31 11.20 6.43
CA MET A 66 -6.13 10.69 7.12
C MET A 66 -6.28 10.69 8.66
N SER A 67 -7.12 11.59 9.21
CA SER A 67 -7.25 11.76 10.66
C SER A 67 -8.39 10.96 11.29
N ARG A 68 -9.11 10.10 10.55
CA ARG A 68 -10.26 9.36 11.10
C ARG A 68 -10.25 7.85 10.83
N ARG A 69 -9.11 7.31 10.39
CA ARG A 69 -8.88 5.85 10.27
C ARG A 69 -8.41 5.28 11.60
N VAL A 70 -9.15 4.31 12.12
CA VAL A 70 -8.94 3.70 13.44
C VAL A 70 -8.74 2.20 13.28
N PHE A 71 -7.70 1.69 13.91
CA PHE A 71 -7.42 0.25 13.93
C PHE A 71 -8.21 -0.41 15.07
N SER A 72 -8.88 -1.51 14.78
CA SER A 72 -9.44 -2.43 15.78
C SER A 72 -8.51 -3.63 15.94
N ALA A 73 -8.13 -3.94 17.19
CA ALA A 73 -7.38 -5.16 17.49
C ALA A 73 -8.27 -6.42 17.39
N GLU A 74 -9.59 -6.25 17.47
CA GLU A 74 -10.55 -7.33 17.32
C GLU A 74 -11.17 -7.34 15.91
N PRO A 75 -11.52 -8.52 15.37
CA PRO A 75 -12.21 -8.64 14.09
C PRO A 75 -13.51 -7.82 14.06
N ILE A 76 -13.75 -7.13 12.95
CA ILE A 76 -14.92 -6.27 12.79
C ILE A 76 -16.03 -7.04 12.06
N ALA A 77 -17.22 -7.07 12.67
CA ALA A 77 -18.46 -7.54 12.04
C ALA A 77 -19.36 -6.34 11.70
N THR A 78 -20.12 -6.40 10.62
CA THR A 78 -21.10 -5.36 10.27
C THR A 78 -22.25 -5.33 11.29
N ASP A 79 -22.88 -4.18 11.45
CA ASP A 79 -24.03 -3.96 12.34
C ASP A 79 -23.74 -4.26 13.82
N SER A 80 -22.47 -4.26 14.22
CA SER A 80 -22.02 -4.44 15.60
C SER A 80 -21.50 -3.13 16.21
N VAL A 81 -21.18 -3.15 17.50
CA VAL A 81 -20.44 -2.07 18.17
C VAL A 81 -19.05 -2.58 18.49
N VAL A 82 -18.03 -1.80 18.14
CA VAL A 82 -16.64 -2.05 18.50
C VAL A 82 -16.20 -1.02 19.53
N THR A 83 -15.63 -1.48 20.64
CA THR A 83 -15.04 -0.62 21.67
C THR A 83 -13.57 -0.40 21.37
N ILE A 84 -13.21 0.84 21.05
CA ILE A 84 -11.83 1.28 20.85
C ILE A 84 -11.24 1.66 22.21
N ALA A 85 -10.04 1.13 22.50
CA ALA A 85 -9.33 1.31 23.76
C ALA A 85 -7.88 1.82 23.55
N ASP A 86 -7.15 1.98 24.65
CA ASP A 86 -5.72 2.28 24.71
C ASP A 86 -5.28 3.49 23.87
N ALA A 87 -4.23 3.33 23.07
CA ALA A 87 -3.61 4.41 22.29
C ALA A 87 -4.57 4.99 21.24
N GLU A 88 -5.41 4.15 20.63
CA GLU A 88 -6.41 4.59 19.65
C GLU A 88 -7.50 5.43 20.32
N ALA A 89 -8.00 4.99 21.49
CA ALA A 89 -8.99 5.76 22.24
C ALA A 89 -8.41 7.10 22.73
N HIS A 90 -7.17 7.11 23.24
CA HIS A 90 -6.50 8.35 23.63
C HIS A 90 -6.39 9.33 22.46
N HIS A 91 -6.03 8.84 21.27
CA HIS A 91 -5.96 9.66 20.07
C HIS A 91 -7.33 10.26 19.70
N LEU A 92 -8.38 9.43 19.69
CA LEU A 92 -9.76 9.86 19.41
C LEU A 92 -10.28 10.90 20.42
N LEU A 93 -10.05 10.68 21.72
CA LEU A 93 -10.59 11.51 22.79
C LEU A 93 -9.85 12.84 22.97
N HIS A 94 -8.52 12.84 22.90
CA HIS A 94 -7.72 13.99 23.30
C HIS A 94 -7.13 14.76 22.13
N VAL A 95 -6.79 14.07 21.03
CA VAL A 95 -6.21 14.70 19.84
C VAL A 95 -7.33 15.11 18.88
N LEU A 96 -8.19 14.17 18.49
CA LEU A 96 -9.27 14.42 17.54
C LEU A 96 -10.54 14.96 18.20
N ARG A 97 -10.70 14.71 19.50
CA ARG A 97 -11.82 15.17 20.34
C ARG A 97 -13.18 14.80 19.77
N VAL A 98 -13.31 13.55 19.29
CA VAL A 98 -14.52 13.06 18.64
C VAL A 98 -15.75 13.16 19.55
N ALA A 99 -16.91 13.42 18.95
CA ALA A 99 -18.23 13.46 19.57
C ALA A 99 -19.12 12.33 19.05
N ALA A 100 -20.23 12.06 19.75
CA ALA A 100 -21.22 11.11 19.25
C ALA A 100 -21.74 11.57 17.87
N GLY A 101 -21.87 10.62 16.95
CA GLY A 101 -22.23 10.86 15.55
C GLY A 101 -21.04 11.21 14.64
N ASP A 102 -19.82 11.42 15.16
CA ASP A 102 -18.66 11.60 14.29
C ASP A 102 -18.38 10.35 13.46
N GLU A 103 -18.22 10.54 12.15
CA GLU A 103 -17.84 9.47 11.24
C GLU A 103 -16.38 9.08 11.41
N LEU A 104 -16.11 7.78 11.36
CA LEU A 104 -14.80 7.15 11.41
C LEU A 104 -14.69 6.09 10.31
N THR A 105 -13.47 5.69 9.98
CA THR A 105 -13.19 4.53 9.14
C THR A 105 -12.49 3.48 9.99
N LEU A 106 -13.09 2.30 10.10
CA LEU A 106 -12.54 1.20 10.88
C LEU A 106 -11.85 0.18 9.96
N PHE A 107 -10.76 -0.41 10.43
CA PHE A 107 -10.14 -1.58 9.81
C PHE A 107 -9.49 -2.46 10.89
N ASP A 108 -9.38 -3.76 10.63
CA ASP A 108 -8.89 -4.77 11.58
C ASP A 108 -7.58 -5.44 11.12
N GLY A 109 -6.99 -4.96 10.03
CA GLY A 109 -5.78 -5.56 9.47
C GLY A 109 -6.00 -6.84 8.66
N GLN A 110 -7.25 -7.28 8.47
CA GLN A 110 -7.60 -8.49 7.71
C GLN A 110 -8.10 -8.17 6.29
N GLY A 111 -8.00 -6.91 5.86
CA GLY A 111 -8.41 -6.44 4.53
C GLY A 111 -9.84 -5.90 4.47
N GLY A 112 -10.52 -5.77 5.60
CA GLY A 112 -11.79 -5.06 5.71
C GLY A 112 -11.58 -3.56 5.96
N GLU A 113 -12.42 -2.75 5.34
CA GLU A 113 -12.61 -1.34 5.68
C GLU A 113 -14.09 -1.14 5.94
N PHE A 114 -14.45 -0.45 7.01
CA PHE A 114 -15.83 -0.32 7.45
C PHE A 114 -16.13 1.14 7.77
N ALA A 115 -17.32 1.60 7.37
CA ALA A 115 -17.85 2.85 7.87
C ALA A 115 -18.12 2.70 9.37
N GLY A 116 -17.81 3.72 10.16
CA GLY A 116 -18.09 3.74 11.60
C GLY A 116 -18.67 5.09 12.01
N ALA A 117 -19.52 5.08 13.02
CA ALA A 117 -19.99 6.30 13.68
C ALA A 117 -19.79 6.17 15.18
N VAL A 118 -19.25 7.20 15.83
CA VAL A 118 -19.08 7.19 17.29
C VAL A 118 -20.47 7.09 17.94
N ALA A 119 -20.74 5.98 18.62
CA ALA A 119 -21.99 5.74 19.33
C ALA A 119 -21.95 6.36 20.73
N GLY A 120 -20.77 6.31 21.38
CA GLY A 120 -20.58 6.81 22.72
C GLY A 120 -19.11 6.88 23.09
N LYS A 121 -18.81 7.51 24.23
CA LYS A 121 -17.45 7.56 24.77
C LYS A 121 -17.46 7.56 26.29
N SER A 122 -16.45 6.93 26.86
CA SER A 122 -16.14 6.99 28.28
C SER A 122 -14.90 7.87 28.50
N ARG A 123 -14.34 7.83 29.72
CA ARG A 123 -13.07 8.51 30.02
C ARG A 123 -11.88 7.92 29.26
N SER A 124 -11.93 6.64 28.87
CA SER A 124 -10.79 5.90 28.30
C SER A 124 -11.13 5.04 27.09
N THR A 125 -12.39 5.00 26.66
CA THR A 125 -12.85 4.19 25.52
C THR A 125 -13.78 4.99 24.62
N VAL A 126 -13.87 4.58 23.36
CA VAL A 126 -14.83 5.11 22.38
C VAL A 126 -15.56 3.93 21.76
N ASP A 127 -16.89 3.92 21.86
CA ASP A 127 -17.72 2.91 21.22
C ASP A 127 -18.11 3.41 19.84
N VAL A 128 -17.87 2.58 18.82
CA VAL A 128 -18.14 2.91 17.42
C VAL A 128 -19.14 1.91 16.87
N GLN A 129 -20.29 2.42 16.42
CA GLN A 129 -21.25 1.62 15.66
C GLN A 129 -20.64 1.33 14.29
N VAL A 130 -20.49 0.05 13.97
CA VAL A 130 -19.99 -0.43 12.69
C VAL A 130 -21.13 -0.41 11.68
N GLY A 131 -20.90 0.24 10.55
CA GLY A 131 -21.78 0.24 9.40
C GLY A 131 -21.33 -0.77 8.32
N GLN A 132 -21.62 -0.43 7.07
CA GLN A 132 -21.28 -1.29 5.94
C GLN A 132 -19.76 -1.44 5.72
N ARG A 133 -19.37 -2.61 5.18
CA ARG A 133 -18.03 -2.82 4.63
C ARG A 133 -17.88 -2.06 3.32
N LEU A 134 -16.79 -1.30 3.19
CA LEU A 134 -16.44 -0.54 2.00
C LEU A 134 -15.63 -1.43 1.03
N PRO A 135 -15.93 -1.41 -0.29
CA PRO A 135 -15.24 -2.24 -1.28
C PRO A 135 -13.90 -1.62 -1.68
N VAL A 136 -12.98 -1.50 -0.72
CA VAL A 136 -11.69 -0.83 -0.90
C VAL A 136 -10.54 -1.80 -0.65
N ASP A 137 -9.81 -2.10 -1.73
CA ASP A 137 -8.57 -2.86 -1.69
C ASP A 137 -7.43 -1.99 -2.25
N ARG A 138 -6.35 -1.88 -1.49
CA ARG A 138 -5.15 -1.08 -1.82
C ARG A 138 -3.89 -1.94 -1.86
N GLU A 139 -4.04 -3.26 -1.79
CA GLU A 139 -2.91 -4.17 -1.78
C GLU A 139 -2.31 -4.38 -3.17
N LEU A 140 -1.03 -4.75 -3.21
CA LEU A 140 -0.39 -5.15 -4.45
C LEU A 140 -1.07 -6.41 -5.01
N PRO A 141 -1.14 -6.56 -6.35
CA PRO A 141 -1.70 -7.77 -6.97
C PRO A 141 -0.77 -9.00 -6.86
N PHE A 142 0.34 -8.88 -6.14
CA PHE A 142 1.34 -9.93 -5.92
C PHE A 142 1.92 -9.85 -4.51
N ALA A 143 2.49 -10.95 -4.02
CA ALA A 143 3.12 -10.96 -2.70
C ALA A 143 4.55 -10.38 -2.78
N LEU A 144 4.83 -9.33 -2.00
CA LEU A 144 6.17 -8.76 -1.86
C LEU A 144 6.72 -9.04 -0.45
N THR A 145 7.85 -9.75 -0.38
CA THR A 145 8.57 -10.05 0.88
C THR A 145 9.92 -9.33 0.89
N LEU A 146 10.18 -8.59 1.95
CA LEU A 146 11.43 -7.86 2.16
C LEU A 146 12.24 -8.51 3.29
N ALA A 147 13.40 -9.10 2.97
CA ALA A 147 14.36 -9.58 3.96
C ALA A 147 15.54 -8.61 4.07
N THR A 148 15.77 -8.06 5.26
CA THR A 148 16.82 -7.08 5.50
C THR A 148 17.20 -7.04 6.97
N PRO A 149 18.48 -6.79 7.31
CA PRO A 149 18.85 -6.37 8.65
C PRO A 149 18.09 -5.11 9.06
N LEU A 150 17.72 -5.03 10.34
CA LEU A 150 17.07 -3.84 10.89
C LEU A 150 18.15 -2.82 11.31
N PRO A 151 18.15 -1.59 10.77
CA PRO A 151 19.11 -0.56 11.15
C PRO A 151 18.82 -0.03 12.57
N LYS A 152 19.79 0.63 13.21
CA LYS A 152 19.60 1.10 14.59
C LYS A 152 18.69 2.33 14.69
N GLY A 153 17.97 2.45 15.81
CA GLY A 153 17.21 3.65 16.19
C GLY A 153 16.06 3.98 15.24
N ASP A 154 15.88 5.27 14.95
CA ASP A 154 14.76 5.79 14.15
C ASP A 154 14.78 5.29 12.70
N ARG A 155 15.92 4.81 12.21
CA ARG A 155 16.03 4.20 10.87
C ARG A 155 15.19 2.94 10.75
N THR A 156 15.02 2.15 11.82
CA THR A 156 14.13 0.97 11.80
C THR A 156 12.69 1.40 11.65
N ARG A 157 12.26 2.43 12.39
CA ARG A 157 10.92 2.99 12.26
C ARG A 157 10.66 3.43 10.83
N TRP A 158 11.57 4.23 10.27
CA TRP A 158 11.46 4.71 8.90
C TRP A 158 11.38 3.55 7.89
N LEU A 159 12.25 2.53 8.01
CA LEU A 159 12.24 1.36 7.13
C LEU A 159 10.90 0.62 7.18
N VAL A 160 10.35 0.38 8.38
CA VAL A 160 9.08 -0.32 8.55
C VAL A 160 7.93 0.50 7.98
N GLU A 161 7.84 1.80 8.31
CA GLU A 161 6.79 2.67 7.79
C GLU A 161 6.81 2.69 6.26
N LYS A 162 7.99 2.84 5.66
CA LYS A 162 8.12 2.88 4.20
C LYS A 162 7.90 1.52 3.55
N ALA A 163 8.29 0.41 4.17
CA ALA A 163 7.95 -0.92 3.68
C ALA A 163 6.42 -1.13 3.63
N VAL A 164 5.69 -0.68 4.65
CA VAL A 164 4.22 -0.72 4.65
C VAL A 164 3.65 0.13 3.53
N GLU A 165 4.12 1.37 3.36
CA GLU A 165 3.70 2.28 2.27
C GLU A 165 3.98 1.69 0.89
N MET A 166 5.08 0.97 0.72
CA MET A 166 5.45 0.28 -0.53
C MET A 166 4.63 -0.99 -0.80
N GLY A 167 3.68 -1.36 0.06
CA GLY A 167 2.84 -2.54 -0.12
C GLY A 167 3.52 -3.86 0.22
N VAL A 168 4.64 -3.84 0.96
CA VAL A 168 5.29 -5.07 1.44
C VAL A 168 4.29 -5.87 2.27
N LYS A 169 4.14 -7.15 1.94
CA LYS A 169 3.24 -8.08 2.64
C LYS A 169 3.92 -8.65 3.89
N ARG A 170 5.22 -8.95 3.79
CA ARG A 170 6.00 -9.58 4.85
C ARG A 170 7.39 -8.98 4.93
N LEU A 171 7.82 -8.59 6.13
CA LEU A 171 9.18 -8.16 6.43
C LEU A 171 9.86 -9.25 7.28
N VAL A 172 11.03 -9.69 6.83
CA VAL A 172 11.86 -10.69 7.51
C VAL A 172 13.14 -10.02 8.02
N PRO A 173 13.31 -9.85 9.34
CA PRO A 173 14.58 -9.39 9.88
C PRO A 173 15.69 -10.40 9.56
N LEU A 174 16.65 -9.99 8.73
CA LEU A 174 17.69 -10.89 8.22
C LEU A 174 18.98 -10.73 9.00
N ARG A 175 19.61 -11.85 9.36
CA ARG A 175 20.96 -11.91 9.94
C ARG A 175 21.93 -12.53 8.93
N THR A 176 22.89 -11.72 8.51
CA THR A 176 23.97 -12.08 7.57
C THR A 176 25.30 -12.13 8.31
N GLN A 177 26.37 -12.56 7.65
CA GLN A 177 27.70 -12.63 8.24
C GLN A 177 28.21 -11.30 8.79
N ARG A 178 27.86 -10.17 8.15
CA ARG A 178 28.29 -8.82 8.55
C ARG A 178 27.25 -8.07 9.39
N THR A 179 26.19 -8.74 9.83
CA THR A 179 25.16 -8.11 10.67
C THR A 179 25.66 -8.01 12.11
N GLU A 180 25.73 -6.79 12.65
CA GLU A 180 26.02 -6.61 14.07
C GLU A 180 24.91 -7.21 14.94
N PRO A 181 25.26 -7.90 16.06
CA PRO A 181 24.27 -8.38 17.01
C PRO A 181 23.43 -7.21 17.56
N SER A 182 22.14 -7.20 17.23
CA SER A 182 21.17 -6.29 17.84
C SER A 182 20.39 -7.03 18.91
N ALA A 183 20.21 -6.38 20.07
CA ALA A 183 19.20 -6.75 21.04
C ALA A 183 17.83 -6.34 20.50
N ASN A 184 17.29 -7.08 19.53
CA ASN A 184 15.94 -6.82 19.02
C ASN A 184 14.94 -7.03 20.16
N LYS A 185 14.56 -5.94 20.82
CA LYS A 185 13.54 -5.88 21.87
C LYS A 185 12.23 -5.43 21.23
N GLY A 186 11.36 -6.39 20.95
CA GLY A 186 9.92 -6.21 20.85
C GLY A 186 9.35 -6.23 19.44
N SER A 187 8.72 -7.35 19.08
CA SER A 187 7.72 -7.43 18.00
C SER A 187 6.69 -6.30 18.11
N ASP A 188 6.30 -5.96 19.34
CA ASP A 188 5.19 -5.04 19.63
C ASP A 188 5.48 -3.61 19.14
N LYS A 189 6.75 -3.17 19.22
CA LYS A 189 7.16 -1.85 18.74
C LYS A 189 7.05 -1.75 17.21
N LEU A 190 7.50 -2.80 16.52
CA LEU A 190 7.43 -2.88 15.06
C LEU A 190 5.97 -2.98 14.60
N GLN A 191 5.16 -3.76 15.31
CA GLN A 191 3.72 -3.88 15.05
C GLN A 191 3.02 -2.52 15.14
N ARG A 192 3.37 -1.71 16.15
CA ARG A 192 2.84 -0.34 16.25
C ARG A 192 3.22 0.51 15.03
N TYR A 193 4.45 0.43 14.54
CA TYR A 193 4.84 1.15 13.31
C TYR A 193 4.04 0.68 12.09
N VAL A 194 3.76 -0.62 12.00
CA VAL A 194 2.92 -1.17 10.92
C VAL A 194 1.51 -0.62 10.98
N ILE A 195 0.89 -0.60 12.16
CA ILE A 195 -0.48 -0.09 12.36
C ILE A 195 -0.56 1.40 11.99
N GLU A 196 0.35 2.23 12.51
CA GLU A 196 0.34 3.68 12.23
C GLU A 196 0.60 3.97 10.75
N ALA A 197 1.54 3.25 10.12
CA ALA A 197 1.77 3.38 8.69
C ALA A 197 0.55 2.92 7.87
N SER A 198 -0.12 1.84 8.27
CA SER A 198 -1.33 1.34 7.58
C SER A 198 -2.50 2.31 7.70
N LYS A 199 -2.68 2.94 8.87
CA LYS A 199 -3.64 4.05 9.07
C LYS A 199 -3.35 5.19 8.11
N GLN A 200 -2.08 5.58 7.98
CA GLN A 200 -1.65 6.68 7.13
C GLN A 200 -1.81 6.32 5.64
N CYS A 201 -1.21 5.24 5.16
CA CYS A 201 -1.25 4.90 3.73
C CYS A 201 -2.59 4.29 3.27
N GLY A 202 -3.51 4.02 4.20
CA GLY A 202 -4.83 3.48 3.91
C GLY A 202 -4.86 1.97 3.71
N ARG A 203 -3.78 1.24 4.01
CA ARG A 203 -3.80 -0.23 3.91
C ARG A 203 -4.76 -0.84 4.93
N ASN A 204 -5.51 -1.83 4.48
CA ASN A 204 -6.46 -2.58 5.30
C ASN A 204 -5.90 -3.92 5.75
N ARG A 205 -4.75 -4.34 5.20
CA ARG A 205 -3.99 -5.51 5.66
C ARG A 205 -2.70 -5.05 6.32
N LEU A 206 -2.41 -5.57 7.51
CA LEU A 206 -1.15 -5.29 8.17
C LEU A 206 -0.03 -6.11 7.51
N MET A 207 1.15 -5.48 7.37
CA MET A 207 2.37 -6.20 7.01
C MET A 207 2.78 -7.14 8.13
N GLU A 208 3.07 -8.39 7.81
CA GLU A 208 3.62 -9.36 8.77
C GLU A 208 5.08 -9.01 9.08
N ILE A 209 5.43 -8.93 10.36
CA ILE A 209 6.83 -8.93 10.81
C ILE A 209 7.19 -10.36 11.22
N ALA A 210 8.00 -11.05 10.42
CA ALA A 210 8.39 -12.43 10.68
C ALA A 210 9.42 -12.52 11.82
N ALA A 211 9.60 -13.74 12.34
CA ALA A 211 10.75 -14.05 13.18
C ALA A 211 12.06 -13.80 12.41
N PRO A 212 13.14 -13.36 13.10
CA PRO A 212 14.43 -13.17 12.44
C PRO A 212 14.97 -14.49 11.87
N LEU A 213 15.48 -14.45 10.65
CA LEU A 213 16.11 -15.60 10.00
C LEU A 213 17.59 -15.35 9.76
N MET A 214 18.37 -16.42 9.76
CA MET A 214 19.76 -16.40 9.29
C MET A 214 19.80 -16.49 7.76
N TRP A 215 20.86 -15.96 7.14
CA TRP A 215 21.00 -15.96 5.68
C TRP A 215 20.81 -17.34 5.02
N PRO A 216 21.43 -18.44 5.49
CA PRO A 216 21.25 -19.75 4.88
C PRO A 216 19.79 -20.23 4.92
N GLU A 217 19.10 -20.01 6.04
CA GLU A 217 17.70 -20.38 6.21
C GLU A 217 16.78 -19.55 5.30
N TRP A 218 17.05 -18.25 5.18
CA TRP A 218 16.32 -17.40 4.25
C TRP A 218 16.52 -17.84 2.80
N LEU A 219 17.74 -18.20 2.42
CA LEU A 219 18.06 -18.64 1.06
C LEU A 219 17.29 -19.92 0.69
N GLU A 220 17.13 -20.84 1.64
CA GLU A 220 16.38 -22.09 1.48
C GLU A 220 14.86 -21.88 1.46
N THR A 221 14.34 -21.02 2.35
CA THR A 221 12.89 -20.88 2.59
C THR A 221 12.21 -19.81 1.73
N ALA A 222 12.96 -18.91 1.11
CA ALA A 222 12.43 -17.84 0.27
C ALA A 222 11.88 -18.38 -1.07
N ALA A 223 10.65 -18.89 -1.03
CA ALA A 223 9.90 -19.28 -2.21
C ALA A 223 9.20 -18.07 -2.84
N ALA A 224 9.70 -17.62 -3.99
CA ALA A 224 9.06 -16.62 -4.83
C ALA A 224 9.45 -16.83 -6.30
N GLU A 225 8.56 -16.46 -7.20
CA GLU A 225 8.80 -16.47 -8.65
C GLU A 225 9.98 -15.56 -9.02
N ARG A 226 10.04 -14.39 -8.39
CA ARG A 226 11.17 -13.46 -8.48
C ARG A 226 11.92 -13.40 -7.17
N ARG A 227 13.24 -13.52 -7.24
CA ARG A 227 14.14 -13.44 -6.08
C ARG A 227 15.32 -12.52 -6.41
N TRP A 228 15.43 -11.40 -5.69
CA TRP A 228 16.44 -10.38 -5.95
C TRP A 228 17.30 -10.10 -4.73
N ILE A 229 18.61 -10.09 -4.92
CA ILE A 229 19.60 -9.69 -3.91
C ILE A 229 20.26 -8.38 -4.33
N ALA A 230 20.20 -7.36 -3.47
CA ALA A 230 20.84 -6.09 -3.75
C ALA A 230 22.35 -6.17 -3.52
N HIS A 231 23.14 -5.86 -4.55
CA HIS A 231 24.60 -5.79 -4.47
C HIS A 231 25.14 -4.75 -5.47
N PRO A 232 26.14 -3.92 -5.10
CA PRO A 232 26.69 -2.89 -6.00
C PRO A 232 27.23 -3.43 -7.34
N GLY A 233 27.73 -4.68 -7.36
CA GLY A 233 28.19 -5.36 -8.57
C GLY A 233 27.09 -6.09 -9.36
N GLY A 234 25.82 -5.89 -9.01
CA GLY A 234 24.68 -6.52 -9.69
C GLY A 234 24.29 -5.86 -11.01
N GLN A 235 23.41 -6.52 -11.76
CA GLN A 235 22.84 -6.01 -12.99
C GLN A 235 22.07 -4.70 -12.74
N SER A 236 22.23 -3.71 -13.62
CA SER A 236 21.49 -2.45 -13.50
C SER A 236 19.99 -2.69 -13.64
N LEU A 237 19.19 -2.11 -12.74
CA LEU A 237 17.72 -2.13 -12.86
C LEU A 237 17.21 -1.62 -14.21
N ALA A 238 17.94 -0.70 -14.86
CA ALA A 238 17.56 -0.17 -16.17
C ALA A 238 17.68 -1.20 -17.31
N GLU A 239 18.43 -2.28 -17.09
CA GLU A 239 18.71 -3.34 -18.06
C GLU A 239 17.93 -4.62 -17.75
N MET A 240 17.18 -4.64 -16.65
CA MET A 240 16.43 -5.80 -16.21
C MET A 240 15.07 -5.86 -16.88
N ASP A 241 14.67 -7.06 -17.30
CA ASP A 241 13.30 -7.31 -17.72
C ASP A 241 12.38 -7.44 -16.48
N LEU A 242 11.62 -6.38 -16.22
CA LEU A 242 10.72 -6.28 -15.08
C LEU A 242 9.36 -6.94 -15.37
N GLN A 243 9.35 -8.18 -15.88
CA GLN A 243 8.12 -8.95 -16.18
C GLN A 243 7.18 -9.09 -14.97
N ARG A 244 5.93 -9.53 -15.17
CA ARG A 244 5.02 -9.67 -14.01
C ARG A 244 5.48 -10.88 -13.24
N ALA A 245 5.63 -10.74 -11.93
CA ALA A 245 5.80 -11.85 -11.03
C ALA A 245 4.59 -11.88 -10.07
N THR A 246 4.08 -13.07 -9.79
CA THR A 246 2.99 -13.30 -8.84
C THR A 246 3.48 -13.29 -7.38
N SER A 247 4.79 -13.44 -7.19
CA SER A 247 5.48 -13.32 -5.90
C SER A 247 6.91 -12.82 -6.10
N THR A 248 7.35 -11.93 -5.20
CA THR A 248 8.70 -11.35 -5.20
C THR A 248 9.30 -11.41 -3.80
N ALA A 249 10.49 -11.97 -3.69
CA ALA A 249 11.32 -11.94 -2.49
C ALA A 249 12.56 -11.07 -2.74
N LEU A 250 12.83 -10.18 -1.80
CA LEU A 250 13.94 -9.24 -1.84
C LEU A 250 14.89 -9.50 -0.68
N ALA A 251 16.19 -9.41 -0.92
CA ALA A 251 17.24 -9.53 0.10
C ALA A 251 18.17 -8.31 0.05
N LEU A 252 18.38 -7.69 1.20
CA LEU A 252 19.36 -6.62 1.40
C LEU A 252 20.33 -6.96 2.52
N GLY A 253 21.58 -6.55 2.33
CA GLY A 253 22.65 -6.75 3.30
C GLY A 253 22.70 -5.62 4.35
N PRO A 254 23.53 -5.79 5.40
CA PRO A 254 23.79 -4.76 6.40
C PRO A 254 24.64 -3.62 5.82
N GLU A 255 25.09 -2.66 6.64
CA GLU A 255 25.94 -1.56 6.18
C GLU A 255 27.23 -2.06 5.52
N GLY A 256 27.76 -3.20 5.98
CA GLY A 256 28.90 -3.87 5.37
C GLY A 256 28.59 -4.68 4.11
N GLY A 257 27.34 -4.69 3.66
CA GLY A 257 26.85 -5.50 2.53
C GLY A 257 26.90 -7.01 2.80
N PHE A 258 26.51 -7.78 1.79
CA PHE A 258 26.77 -9.22 1.74
C PHE A 258 28.24 -9.50 1.46
N THR A 259 28.73 -10.67 1.83
CA THR A 259 30.03 -11.16 1.37
C THR A 259 29.93 -11.71 -0.06
N ASP A 260 31.07 -11.80 -0.76
CA ASP A 260 31.10 -12.40 -2.09
C ASP A 260 30.61 -13.86 -2.07
N ALA A 261 30.85 -14.57 -0.97
CA ALA A 261 30.33 -15.92 -0.76
C ALA A 261 28.79 -15.94 -0.65
N GLU A 262 28.20 -15.05 0.16
CA GLU A 262 26.73 -14.95 0.29
C GLU A 262 26.06 -14.58 -1.05
N VAL A 263 26.69 -13.70 -1.85
CA VAL A 263 26.20 -13.34 -3.18
C VAL A 263 26.31 -14.51 -4.16
N ALA A 264 27.42 -15.25 -4.13
CA ALA A 264 27.61 -16.44 -4.97
C ALA A 264 26.64 -17.57 -4.61
N GLU A 265 26.35 -17.78 -3.33
CA GLU A 265 25.32 -18.69 -2.84
C GLU A 265 23.95 -18.29 -3.37
N ALA A 266 23.60 -16.99 -3.27
CA ALA A 266 22.34 -16.46 -3.81
C ALA A 266 22.19 -16.75 -5.32
N ALA A 267 23.23 -16.44 -6.09
CA ALA A 267 23.24 -16.68 -7.53
C ALA A 267 23.08 -18.17 -7.87
N THR A 268 23.78 -19.05 -7.13
CA THR A 268 23.67 -20.51 -7.29
C THR A 268 22.26 -21.01 -6.97
N ALA A 269 21.60 -20.41 -5.98
CA ALA A 269 20.20 -20.68 -5.63
C ALA A 269 19.18 -20.03 -6.60
N GLY A 270 19.64 -19.36 -7.65
CA GLY A 270 18.80 -18.75 -8.69
C GLY A 270 18.23 -17.38 -8.32
N TRP A 271 18.88 -16.64 -7.42
CA TRP A 271 18.58 -15.22 -7.19
C TRP A 271 19.25 -14.35 -8.25
N THR A 272 18.54 -13.32 -8.69
CA THR A 272 19.14 -12.27 -9.54
C THR A 272 19.86 -11.25 -8.68
N VAL A 273 21.12 -10.97 -9.01
CA VAL A 273 21.92 -9.94 -8.33
C VAL A 273 21.62 -8.59 -8.97
N VAL A 274 21.11 -7.64 -8.17
CA VAL A 274 20.58 -6.36 -8.64
C VAL A 274 21.42 -5.20 -8.14
N GLY A 275 21.85 -4.33 -9.06
CA GLY A 275 22.56 -3.09 -8.80
C GLY A 275 21.61 -1.89 -8.73
N LEU A 276 21.74 -1.07 -7.70
CA LEU A 276 20.92 0.13 -7.45
C LEU A 276 21.62 1.42 -7.91
N GLY A 277 22.42 1.32 -8.98
CA GLY A 277 23.23 2.41 -9.54
C GLY A 277 24.61 2.55 -8.88
N ALA A 278 25.38 3.52 -9.34
CA ALA A 278 26.79 3.69 -8.99
C ALA A 278 27.05 4.25 -7.57
N ARG A 279 26.01 4.70 -6.86
CA ARG A 279 26.15 5.31 -5.52
C ARG A 279 25.86 4.28 -4.45
N ILE A 280 26.65 4.30 -3.39
CA ILE A 280 26.37 3.50 -2.20
C ILE A 280 25.15 4.11 -1.48
N LEU A 281 24.08 3.33 -1.38
CA LEU A 281 22.86 3.69 -0.67
C LEU A 281 22.92 3.16 0.77
N ARG A 282 22.31 3.89 1.70
CA ARG A 282 22.04 3.36 3.04
C ARG A 282 21.04 2.20 2.95
N ILE A 283 21.08 1.27 3.90
CA ILE A 283 20.21 0.07 3.92
C ILE A 283 18.75 0.44 3.67
N GLU A 284 18.20 1.38 4.43
CA GLU A 284 16.80 1.75 4.34
C GLU A 284 16.46 2.37 2.99
N THR A 285 17.37 3.18 2.43
CA THR A 285 17.19 3.76 1.09
C THR A 285 17.24 2.69 0.00
N ALA A 286 18.20 1.76 0.09
CA ALA A 286 18.32 0.64 -0.82
C ALA A 286 17.08 -0.26 -0.77
N ALA A 287 16.56 -0.53 0.43
CA ALA A 287 15.39 -1.39 0.62
C ALA A 287 14.16 -0.81 -0.07
N ILE A 288 13.91 0.48 0.12
CA ILE A 288 12.77 1.16 -0.51
C ILE A 288 12.98 1.33 -2.01
N ALA A 289 14.20 1.61 -2.47
CA ALA A 289 14.50 1.65 -3.91
C ALA A 289 14.24 0.30 -4.58
N LEU A 290 14.63 -0.81 -3.94
CA LEU A 290 14.40 -2.16 -4.47
C LEU A 290 12.91 -2.55 -4.42
N CYS A 291 12.19 -2.18 -3.35
CA CYS A 291 10.74 -2.35 -3.29
C CYS A 291 10.06 -1.56 -4.42
N ALA A 292 10.46 -0.30 -4.63
CA ALA A 292 9.92 0.53 -5.69
C ALA A 292 10.21 -0.06 -7.08
N ALA A 293 11.41 -0.57 -7.31
CA ALA A 293 11.73 -1.24 -8.57
C ALA A 293 10.91 -2.53 -8.78
N ALA A 294 10.58 -3.24 -7.70
CA ALA A 294 9.76 -4.43 -7.76
C ALA A 294 8.27 -4.13 -8.00
N THR A 295 7.77 -2.98 -7.54
CA THR A 295 6.36 -2.58 -7.64
C THR A 295 6.05 -1.67 -8.82
N TRP A 296 6.99 -0.80 -9.19
CA TRP A 296 6.77 0.26 -10.17
C TRP A 296 6.76 -0.28 -11.59
N ARG A 297 5.70 0.08 -12.30
CA ARG A 297 5.45 -0.14 -13.72
C ARG A 297 4.80 1.10 -14.29
#